data_AF-A0A0B6Z342-F1
#
_entry.id   AF-A0A0B6Z342-F1
#
_cell.length_a   1.000
_cell.length_b   1.000
_cell.length_c   1.000
_cell.angle_alpha   90.00
_cell.angle_beta   90.00
_cell.angle_gamma   90.00
#
_symmetry.space_group_name_H-M   'P 1'
#
loop_
_entity.id
_entity.type
_entity.pdbx_description
1 polymer ?
#
loop_
_entity_poly.entity_id
_entity_poly.type
_entity_poly.pdbx_seq_one_letter_code
_entity_poly.pdbx_strand_id
1 'polypeptide(L)'
;KACIVIAAFFIASAFSLVYKSTKALADDERENEEEEARIMTDAFSAFCGVVALIVASVKVYLGRRLNSRALLTDSIITYVGSIMSFLGVLGLELYRSDDRVWYLDAIFGMCCGAFLFIFGLKLLIQLTCLYKNKKTESVLHADDDD
;
A
#
# COMPACT_ATOMS: atom_id res chain seq x y z
N LYS A 1 -1.43 -19.43 5.47
CA LYS A 1 -0.12 -19.32 4.78
C LYS A 1 -0.07 -18.12 3.84
N ALA A 2 -0.99 -17.99 2.87
CA ALA A 2 -1.05 -16.85 1.94
C ALA A 2 -1.04 -15.46 2.63
N CYS A 3 -1.80 -15.26 3.70
CA CYS A 3 -1.84 -13.96 4.39
C CYS A 3 -0.53 -13.58 5.11
N ILE A 4 0.31 -14.55 5.48
CA ILE A 4 1.65 -14.28 6.06
C ILE A 4 2.58 -13.73 4.97
N VAL A 5 2.52 -14.32 3.77
CA VAL A 5 3.28 -13.85 2.61
C VAL A 5 2.88 -12.42 2.26
N ILE A 6 1.59 -12.12 2.25
CA ILE A 6 1.08 -10.75 2.00
C ILE A 6 1.57 -9.76 3.06
N ALA A 7 1.58 -10.13 4.35
CA ALA A 7 2.15 -9.28 5.40
C ALA A 7 3.65 -9.02 5.19
N ALA A 8 4.41 -10.04 4.82
CA ALA A 8 5.84 -9.90 4.55
C ALA A 8 6.10 -8.96 3.37
N PHE A 9 5.32 -9.07 2.29
CA PHE A 9 5.39 -8.15 1.15
C PHE A 9 5.06 -6.72 1.56
N PHE A 10 4.04 -6.48 2.40
CA PHE A 10 3.74 -5.12 2.87
C PHE A 10 4.86 -4.50 3.70
N ILE A 11 5.51 -5.29 4.55
CA ILE A 11 6.66 -4.82 5.35
C ILE A 11 7.84 -4.50 4.42
N ALA A 12 8.15 -5.38 3.47
CA ALA A 12 9.22 -5.15 2.50
C ALA A 12 8.97 -3.88 1.65
N SER A 13 7.76 -3.74 1.11
CA SER A 13 7.34 -2.55 0.35
C SER A 13 7.41 -1.27 1.17
N ALA A 14 7.08 -1.32 2.47
CA ALA A 14 7.19 -0.17 3.36
C ALA A 14 8.65 0.29 3.51
N PHE A 15 9.59 -0.62 3.71
CA PHE A 15 11.01 -0.28 3.76
C PHE A 15 11.51 0.30 2.43
N SER A 16 11.12 -0.28 1.29
CA SER A 16 11.49 0.25 -0.02
C SER A 16 10.93 1.64 -0.28
N LEU A 17 9.68 1.92 0.13
CA LEU A 17 9.07 3.25 0.02
C LEU A 17 9.80 4.28 0.87
N VAL A 18 10.06 3.97 2.14
CA VAL A 18 10.80 4.87 3.03
C VAL A 18 12.19 5.15 2.48
N TYR A 19 12.92 4.10 2.06
CA TYR A 19 14.24 4.24 1.47
C TYR A 19 14.21 5.12 0.20
N LYS A 20 13.27 4.88 -0.71
CA LYS A 20 13.11 5.68 -1.94
C LYS A 20 12.81 7.15 -1.60
N SER A 21 11.89 7.41 -0.68
CA SER A 21 11.54 8.77 -0.27
C SER A 21 12.68 9.49 0.45
N THR A 22 13.46 8.78 1.28
CA THR A 22 14.65 9.36 1.91
C THR A 22 15.73 9.66 0.89
N LYS A 23 15.99 8.75 -0.06
CA LYS A 23 16.93 8.99 -1.16
C LYS A 23 16.50 10.19 -2.01
N ALA A 24 15.21 10.24 -2.36
CA ALA A 24 14.63 11.35 -3.11
C ALA A 24 14.71 12.70 -2.38
N LEU A 25 14.86 12.71 -1.05
CA LEU A 25 15.04 13.94 -0.28
C LEU A 25 16.52 14.32 -0.09
N ALA A 26 17.42 13.32 -0.13
CA ALA A 26 18.84 13.48 0.17
C ALA A 26 19.68 13.76 -1.07
N ASP A 27 19.39 13.07 -2.17
CA ASP A 27 19.87 13.46 -3.48
C ASP A 27 18.80 14.40 -4.07
N ASP A 28 19.17 15.66 -4.31
CA ASP A 28 18.50 16.52 -5.30
C ASP A 28 18.78 15.89 -6.67
N GLU A 29 18.27 14.68 -6.90
CA GLU A 29 18.23 14.01 -8.19
C GLU A 29 17.29 14.84 -9.05
N ARG A 30 17.84 15.95 -9.57
CA ARG A 30 17.46 16.52 -10.84
C ARG A 30 17.63 15.39 -11.85
N GLU A 31 16.60 14.56 -11.98
CA GLU A 31 16.41 13.69 -13.14
C GLU A 31 16.26 14.60 -14.36
N ASN A 32 17.40 15.10 -14.81
CA ASN A 32 17.63 15.59 -16.15
C ASN A 32 17.77 14.36 -17.04
N GLU A 33 16.71 13.58 -17.20
CA GLU A 33 16.64 12.60 -18.27
C GLU A 33 15.15 12.26 -18.50
N GLU A 34 14.69 12.65 -19.69
CA GLU A 34 13.46 12.22 -20.35
C GLU A 34 12.13 12.85 -19.86
N GLU A 35 11.90 14.12 -20.23
CA GLU A 35 10.56 14.75 -20.21
C GLU A 35 9.51 13.85 -20.91
N GLU A 36 9.91 13.12 -21.96
CA GLU A 36 9.06 12.14 -22.65
C GLU A 36 8.71 10.92 -21.79
N ALA A 37 9.67 10.37 -21.03
CA ALA A 37 9.40 9.26 -20.12
C ALA A 37 8.54 9.70 -18.94
N ARG A 38 8.68 10.95 -18.48
CA ARG A 38 7.81 11.51 -17.44
C ARG A 38 6.36 11.59 -17.89
N ILE A 39 6.09 12.07 -19.10
CA ILE A 39 4.73 12.12 -19.67
C ILE A 39 4.14 10.70 -19.79
N MET A 40 4.93 9.73 -20.24
CA MET A 40 4.46 8.34 -20.37
C MET A 40 4.18 7.70 -19.00
N THR A 41 5.02 7.97 -18.00
CA THR A 41 4.87 7.45 -16.63
C THR A 41 3.66 8.09 -15.94
N ASP A 42 3.41 9.37 -16.21
CA ASP A 42 2.27 10.12 -15.67
C ASP A 42 0.93 9.60 -16.24
N ALA A 43 0.86 9.44 -17.56
CA ALA A 43 -0.30 8.82 -18.22
C ALA A 43 -0.54 7.38 -17.74
N PHE A 44 0.52 6.61 -17.54
CA PHE A 44 0.44 5.26 -16.99
C PHE A 44 -0.01 5.25 -15.52
N SER A 45 0.44 6.21 -14.71
CA SER A 45 0.00 6.41 -13.33
C SER A 45 -1.49 6.74 -13.24
N ALA A 46 -1.97 7.64 -14.10
CA ALA A 46 -3.40 7.96 -14.19
C ALA A 46 -4.23 6.73 -14.57
N PHE A 47 -3.79 5.96 -15.58
CA PHE A 47 -4.44 4.71 -15.98
C PHE A 47 -4.45 3.69 -14.83
N CYS A 48 -3.32 3.52 -14.14
CA CYS A 48 -3.20 2.65 -12.97
C CYS A 48 -4.15 3.09 -11.84
N GLY A 49 -4.28 4.40 -11.61
CA GLY A 49 -5.24 4.98 -10.66
C GLY A 49 -6.69 4.64 -10.98
N VAL A 50 -7.09 4.74 -12.27
CA VAL A 50 -8.43 4.35 -12.73
C VAL A 50 -8.67 2.85 -12.51
N VAL A 51 -7.71 2.00 -12.90
CA VAL A 51 -7.79 0.55 -12.69
C VAL A 51 -7.89 0.22 -11.20
N ALA A 52 -7.09 0.88 -10.35
CA ALA A 52 -7.12 0.70 -8.90
C ALA A 52 -8.47 1.11 -8.30
N LEU A 53 -9.13 2.15 -8.82
CA LEU A 53 -10.47 2.56 -8.42
C LEU A 53 -11.53 1.48 -8.71
N ILE A 54 -11.43 0.86 -9.90
CA ILE A 54 -12.31 -0.26 -10.30
C ILE A 54 -12.09 -1.45 -9.36
N VAL A 55 -10.82 -1.82 -9.13
CA VAL A 55 -10.47 -2.92 -8.23
C VAL A 55 -10.94 -2.64 -6.79
N ALA A 56 -10.78 -1.43 -6.28
CA ALA A 56 -11.26 -1.03 -4.96
C ALA A 56 -12.79 -1.20 -4.84
N SER A 57 -13.53 -0.79 -5.86
CA SER A 57 -14.99 -0.92 -5.93
C SER A 57 -15.42 -2.40 -5.90
N VAL A 58 -14.72 -3.25 -6.66
CA VAL A 58 -14.94 -4.71 -6.65
C VAL A 58 -14.61 -5.30 -5.27
N LYS A 59 -13.50 -4.90 -4.64
CA LYS A 59 -13.13 -5.36 -3.28
C LYS A 59 -14.16 -4.94 -2.23
N VAL A 60 -14.75 -3.74 -2.32
CA VAL A 60 -15.86 -3.33 -1.42
C VAL A 60 -17.08 -4.22 -1.63
N TYR A 61 -17.44 -4.51 -2.88
CA TYR A 61 -18.57 -5.40 -3.19
C TYR A 61 -18.35 -6.81 -2.60
N LEU A 62 -17.16 -7.39 -2.81
CA LEU A 62 -16.79 -8.68 -2.19
C LEU A 62 -16.77 -8.58 -0.66
N GLY A 63 -16.27 -7.48 -0.10
CA GLY A 63 -16.13 -7.30 1.35
C GLY A 63 -17.48 -7.27 2.05
N ARG A 64 -18.49 -6.67 1.42
CA ARG A 64 -19.88 -6.68 1.89
C ARG A 64 -20.53 -8.05 1.75
N ARG A 65 -20.27 -8.78 0.66
CA ARG A 65 -20.82 -10.12 0.44
C ARG A 65 -20.22 -11.19 1.36
N LEU A 66 -18.92 -11.11 1.63
CA LEU A 66 -18.18 -12.03 2.50
C LEU A 66 -18.21 -11.62 3.99
N ASN A 67 -18.81 -10.47 4.31
CA ASN A 67 -18.85 -9.89 5.67
C ASN A 67 -17.45 -9.79 6.33
N SER A 68 -16.42 -9.53 5.51
CA SER A 68 -15.02 -9.56 5.92
C SER A 68 -14.49 -8.15 6.15
N ARG A 69 -14.27 -7.81 7.42
CA ARG A 69 -13.68 -6.52 7.84
C ARG A 69 -12.25 -6.32 7.30
N ALA A 70 -11.50 -7.40 7.13
CA ALA A 70 -10.15 -7.36 6.58
C ALA A 70 -10.17 -6.94 5.09
N LEU A 71 -11.09 -7.51 4.30
CA LEU A 71 -11.22 -7.17 2.87
C LEU A 71 -11.71 -5.73 2.67
N LEU A 72 -12.60 -5.27 3.54
CA LEU A 72 -13.12 -3.91 3.50
C LEU A 72 -12.03 -2.88 3.83
N THR A 73 -11.13 -3.20 4.75
CA THR A 73 -9.95 -2.36 5.07
C THR A 73 -8.96 -2.31 3.91
N ASP A 74 -8.69 -3.44 3.26
CA ASP A 74 -7.85 -3.52 2.05
C ASP A 74 -8.43 -2.70 0.87
N SER A 75 -9.76 -2.62 0.79
CA SER A 75 -10.47 -1.79 -0.18
C SER A 75 -10.23 -0.30 0.05
N ILE A 76 -10.29 0.16 1.30
CA ILE A 76 -10.03 1.57 1.67
C ILE A 76 -8.58 1.95 1.35
N ILE A 77 -7.62 1.07 1.66
CA ILE A 77 -6.20 1.28 1.33
C ILE A 77 -6.04 1.41 -0.19
N THR A 78 -6.73 0.57 -0.96
CA THR A 78 -6.70 0.64 -2.43
C THR A 78 -7.32 1.96 -2.94
N TYR A 79 -8.39 2.47 -2.34
CA TYR A 79 -8.98 3.77 -2.67
C TYR A 79 -8.00 4.92 -2.42
N VAL A 80 -7.39 4.96 -1.23
CA VAL A 80 -6.38 5.98 -0.89
C VAL A 80 -5.22 5.92 -1.88
N GLY A 81 -4.77 4.72 -2.25
CA GLY A 81 -3.76 4.53 -3.30
C GLY A 81 -4.16 5.13 -4.65
N SER A 82 -5.40 4.92 -5.10
CA SER A 82 -5.89 5.51 -6.35
C SER A 82 -5.92 7.04 -6.31
N ILE A 83 -6.36 7.63 -5.19
CA ILE A 83 -6.41 9.08 -4.99
C ILE A 83 -4.99 9.64 -5.01
N MET A 84 -4.03 8.96 -4.37
CA MET A 84 -2.62 9.36 -4.41
C MET A 84 -2.05 9.33 -5.83
N SER A 85 -2.39 8.33 -6.66
CA SER A 85 -1.97 8.31 -8.07
C SER A 85 -2.48 9.52 -8.84
N PHE A 86 -3.74 9.92 -8.65
CA PHE A 86 -4.29 11.14 -9.27
C PHE A 86 -3.67 12.42 -8.70
N LEU A 87 -3.41 12.46 -7.39
CA LEU A 87 -2.74 13.60 -6.76
C LEU A 87 -1.28 13.73 -7.21
N GLY A 88 -0.60 12.63 -7.54
CA GLY A 88 0.73 12.66 -8.14
C GLY A 88 0.74 13.34 -9.50
N VAL A 89 -0.21 12.98 -10.37
CA VAL A 89 -0.41 13.62 -11.69
C VAL A 89 -0.68 15.11 -11.55
N LEU A 90 -1.61 15.47 -10.66
CA LEU A 90 -1.93 16.87 -10.37
C LEU A 90 -0.74 17.61 -9.72
N GLY A 91 0.03 16.93 -8.88
CA GLY A 91 1.23 17.47 -8.24
C GLY A 91 2.33 17.77 -9.25
N LEU A 92 2.43 16.98 -10.32
CA LEU A 92 3.35 17.22 -11.43
C LEU A 92 2.98 18.47 -12.23
N GLU A 93 1.69 18.65 -12.53
CA GLU A 93 1.17 19.87 -13.16
C GLU A 93 1.42 21.11 -12.27
N LEU A 94 1.26 20.95 -10.95
CA LEU A 94 1.50 22.02 -9.98
C LEU A 94 2.99 22.33 -9.81
N TYR A 95 3.86 21.32 -9.84
CA TYR A 95 5.32 21.46 -9.80
C TYR A 95 5.84 22.25 -10.99
N ARG A 96 5.26 22.04 -12.18
CA ARG A 96 5.56 22.82 -13.38
C ARG A 96 5.19 24.31 -13.24
N SER A 97 4.24 24.63 -12.36
CA SER A 97 3.82 26.01 -12.08
C SER A 97 4.61 26.68 -10.95
N ASP A 98 5.01 25.93 -9.91
CA ASP A 98 5.78 26.44 -8.77
C ASP A 98 6.76 25.37 -8.26
N ASP A 99 8.07 25.66 -8.37
CA ASP A 99 9.17 24.72 -8.10
C ASP A 99 9.36 24.41 -6.59
N ARG A 100 8.60 25.09 -5.72
CA ARG A 100 8.76 25.01 -4.24
C ARG A 100 8.10 23.78 -3.61
N VAL A 101 7.36 22.99 -4.38
CA VAL A 101 6.49 21.91 -3.87
C VAL A 101 7.14 20.51 -4.00
N TRP A 102 8.43 20.45 -4.37
CA TRP A 102 9.17 19.21 -4.65
C TRP A 102 9.17 18.19 -3.50
N TYR A 103 9.19 18.63 -2.24
CA TYR A 103 9.26 17.74 -1.07
C TYR A 103 7.94 16.99 -0.80
N LEU A 104 6.84 17.38 -1.44
CA LEU A 104 5.51 16.88 -1.12
C LEU A 104 5.37 15.40 -1.45
N ASP A 105 5.87 14.96 -2.61
CA ASP A 105 5.85 13.55 -3.03
C ASP A 105 6.66 12.66 -2.07
N ALA A 106 7.83 13.15 -1.62
CA ALA A 106 8.66 12.44 -0.66
C ALA A 106 7.98 12.29 0.73
N ILE A 107 7.29 13.33 1.21
CA ILE A 107 6.51 13.25 2.47
C ILE A 107 5.35 12.26 2.32
N PHE A 108 4.62 12.30 1.20
CA PHE A 108 3.54 11.35 0.94
C PHE A 108 4.03 9.90 0.87
N GLY A 109 5.17 9.66 0.21
CA GLY A 109 5.82 8.35 0.17
C GLY A 109 6.23 7.84 1.55
N MET A 110 6.81 8.70 2.41
CA MET A 110 7.13 8.35 3.80
C MET A 110 5.87 8.03 4.63
N CYS A 111 4.82 8.85 4.52
CA CYS A 111 3.55 8.59 5.21
C CYS A 111 2.91 7.27 4.75
N CYS A 112 2.89 7.00 3.44
CA CYS A 112 2.37 5.76 2.88
C CYS A 112 3.17 4.54 3.36
N GLY A 113 4.51 4.63 3.34
CA GLY A 113 5.40 3.59 3.87
C GLY A 113 5.15 3.31 5.36
N ALA A 114 5.04 4.35 6.18
CA ALA A 114 4.72 4.20 7.61
C ALA A 114 3.36 3.52 7.84
N PHE A 115 2.34 3.91 7.07
CA PHE A 115 1.02 3.26 7.12
C PHE A 115 1.12 1.77 6.74
N LEU A 116 1.75 1.43 5.62
CA LEU A 116 1.95 0.04 5.17
C LEU A 116 2.71 -0.79 6.19
N PHE A 117 3.70 -0.21 6.87
CA PHE A 117 4.45 -0.88 7.93
C PHE A 117 3.56 -1.23 9.12
N ILE A 118 2.78 -0.27 9.63
CA ILE A 118 1.85 -0.48 10.76
C ILE A 118 0.78 -1.53 10.38
N PHE A 119 0.24 -1.46 9.17
CA PHE A 119 -0.73 -2.43 8.67
C PHE A 119 -0.11 -3.83 8.54
N GLY A 120 1.09 -3.94 7.96
CA GLY A 120 1.83 -5.19 7.83
C GLY A 120 2.09 -5.85 9.19
N LEU A 121 2.54 -5.08 10.18
CA LEU A 121 2.74 -5.55 11.55
C LEU A 121 1.43 -5.99 12.22
N LYS A 122 0.37 -5.19 12.11
CA LYS A 122 -0.93 -5.53 12.70
C LYS A 122 -1.50 -6.82 12.10
N LEU A 123 -1.37 -6.99 10.78
CA LEU A 123 -1.77 -8.23 10.11
C LEU A 123 -0.94 -9.41 10.60
N LEU A 124 0.39 -9.26 10.67
CA LEU A 124 1.30 -10.30 11.12
C LEU A 124 1.00 -10.76 12.56
N ILE A 125 0.76 -9.83 13.48
CA ILE A 125 0.41 -10.12 14.88
C ILE A 125 -0.93 -10.85 14.95
N GLN A 126 -1.96 -10.36 14.25
CA GLN A 126 -3.28 -10.98 14.25
C GLN A 126 -3.24 -12.42 13.74
N LEU A 127 -2.46 -12.69 12.69
CA LEU A 127 -2.32 -14.04 12.15
C LEU A 127 -1.48 -14.96 13.04
N THR A 128 -0.42 -14.44 13.65
CA THR A 128 0.43 -15.21 14.56
C THR A 128 -0.33 -15.61 15.82
N CYS A 129 -1.14 -14.69 16.36
CA CYS A 129 -1.99 -14.94 17.53
C CYS A 129 -3.11 -15.96 17.20
N LEU A 130 -3.78 -15.83 16.05
CA LEU A 130 -4.78 -16.83 15.61
C LEU A 130 -4.16 -18.20 15.31
N TYR A 131 -2.96 -18.25 14.74
CA TYR A 131 -2.26 -19.51 14.50
C TYR A 131 -1.94 -20.23 15.82
N LYS A 132 -1.53 -19.47 16.85
CA LYS A 132 -1.29 -20.02 18.19
C LYS A 132 -2.57 -20.60 18.80
N ASN A 133 -3.70 -19.90 18.68
CA ASN A 133 -4.98 -20.36 19.24
C ASN A 133 -5.51 -21.63 18.56
N LYS A 134 -5.47 -21.69 17.21
CA LYS A 134 -5.88 -22.89 16.47
C LYS A 134 -5.05 -24.12 16.83
N LYS A 135 -3.76 -23.94 17.09
CA LYS A 135 -2.87 -25.03 17.51
C LYS A 135 -3.28 -25.58 18.89
N THR A 136 -3.72 -24.71 19.80
CA THR A 136 -4.21 -25.12 21.13
C THR A 136 -5.54 -25.87 21.04
N GLU A 137 -6.51 -25.40 20.24
CA GLU A 137 -7.78 -26.13 20.03
C GLU A 137 -7.59 -27.50 19.38
N SER A 138 -6.65 -27.64 18.44
CA SER A 138 -6.35 -28.95 17.82
C SER A 138 -5.64 -29.94 18.74
N VAL A 139 -4.97 -29.44 19.80
CA VAL A 139 -4.37 -30.30 20.83
C VAL A 139 -5.44 -30.70 21.85
N LEU A 140 -6.33 -29.77 22.23
CA LEU A 140 -7.40 -30.04 23.18
C LEU A 140 -8.43 -31.06 22.63
N HIS A 141 -8.75 -31.00 21.34
CA HIS A 141 -9.66 -31.98 20.71
C HIS A 141 -9.01 -33.35 20.46
N ALA A 142 -7.69 -33.47 20.56
CA ALA A 142 -7.00 -34.76 20.46
C ALA A 142 -6.96 -35.50 21.81
N ASP A 143 -7.21 -34.82 22.92
CA ASP A 143 -7.27 -35.40 24.27
C ASP A 143 -8.69 -35.90 24.64
N ASP A 144 -9.74 -35.55 23.88
CA ASP A 144 -11.12 -36.01 24.09
C ASP A 144 -11.46 -37.33 23.35
N ASP A 145 -10.55 -37.84 22.52
CA ASP A 145 -10.73 -39.06 21.72
C ASP A 145 -9.98 -40.30 22.29
N ASP A 146 -9.37 -40.22 23.49
CA ASP A 146 -8.71 -41.33 24.20
C ASP A 146 -9.48 -41.84 25.43
#